data_AF-A0AAN0LTM4-F1
#
_entry.id   AF-A0AAN0LTM4-F1
#
_cell.length_a   1.000
_cell.length_b   1.000
_cell.length_c   1.000
_cell.angle_alpha   90.00
_cell.angle_beta   90.00
_cell.angle_gamma   90.00
#
_symmetry.space_group_name_H-M   'P 1'
#
loop_
_entity.id
_entity.type
_entity.pdbx_description
1 polymer ?
#
loop_
_entity_poly.entity_id
_entity_poly.type
_entity_poly.pdbx_seq_one_letter_code
_entity_poly.pdbx_strand_id
1 'polypeptide(L)'
;MVDTSRGSACEIVTDILRGFDKSFTEDIANTLLSGILTDTIRFSTEATSGKTLASGSFLIEQGANISKLNQDLFTQPRAVFELKNKIAQFVEVKEAHSFIVMDSERIVK
;
A
#
# COMPACT_ATOMS: atom_id res chain seq x y z
N MET A 1 -12.78 17.63 2.52
CA MET A 1 -11.41 18.13 2.29
C MET A 1 -10.74 17.22 1.27
N VAL A 2 -9.94 17.76 0.34
CA VAL A 2 -9.18 16.99 -0.65
C VAL A 2 -7.79 17.62 -0.73
N ASP A 3 -6.72 16.83 -0.58
CA ASP A 3 -5.31 17.26 -0.67
C ASP A 3 -4.52 16.24 -1.48
N THR A 4 -4.09 16.64 -2.68
CA THR A 4 -3.35 15.78 -3.61
C THR A 4 -1.84 15.71 -3.32
N SER A 5 -1.35 16.43 -2.32
CA SER A 5 0.06 16.41 -1.90
C SER A 5 0.38 15.30 -0.88
N ARG A 6 -0.62 14.50 -0.48
CA ARG A 6 -0.51 13.44 0.52
C ARG A 6 -0.28 12.09 -0.15
N GLY A 7 0.47 11.21 0.52
CA GLY A 7 0.75 9.87 0.02
C GLY A 7 -0.42 8.91 0.14
N SER A 8 -1.42 9.23 0.97
CA SER A 8 -2.65 8.43 1.13
C SER A 8 -3.76 9.23 1.79
N ALA A 9 -5.00 8.76 1.67
CA ALA A 9 -6.11 9.29 2.45
C ALA A 9 -5.92 9.07 3.97
N CYS A 10 -5.30 7.95 4.37
CA CYS A 10 -5.01 7.64 5.76
C CYS A 10 -4.02 8.63 6.40
N GLU A 11 -3.14 9.26 5.62
CA GLU A 11 -2.29 10.36 6.10
C GLU A 11 -3.15 11.58 6.52
N ILE A 12 -4.15 11.93 5.71
CA ILE A 12 -5.10 13.02 6.02
C ILE A 12 -5.91 12.69 7.26
N VAL A 13 -6.43 11.47 7.35
CA VAL A 13 -7.23 11.03 8.50
C VAL A 13 -6.39 11.04 9.78
N THR A 14 -5.12 10.63 9.71
CA THR A 14 -4.19 10.68 10.83
C THR A 14 -4.03 12.11 11.35
N ASP A 15 -3.80 13.08 10.47
CA ASP A 15 -3.68 14.49 10.85
C ASP A 15 -4.95 15.03 11.50
N ILE A 16 -6.11 14.71 10.93
CA ILE A 16 -7.42 15.15 11.44
C ILE A 16 -7.64 14.60 12.84
N LEU A 17 -7.52 13.28 13.01
CA LEU A 17 -7.75 12.63 14.30
C LEU A 17 -6.76 13.12 15.35
N ARG A 18 -5.50 13.31 14.98
CA ARG A 18 -4.45 13.85 15.88
C ARG A 18 -4.75 15.28 16.34
N GLY A 19 -5.51 16.03 15.54
CA GLY A 19 -6.01 17.36 15.91
C GLY A 19 -7.07 17.34 17.00
N PHE A 20 -7.81 16.23 17.15
CA PHE A 20 -8.84 16.06 18.18
C PHE A 20 -8.34 15.29 19.41
N ASP A 21 -7.59 14.22 19.19
CA ASP A 21 -7.04 13.36 20.24
C ASP A 21 -5.61 12.95 19.87
N LYS A 22 -4.70 13.01 20.84
CA LYS A 22 -3.30 12.64 20.63
C LYS A 22 -3.02 11.16 20.91
N SER A 23 -3.97 10.44 21.50
CA SER A 23 -3.82 9.04 21.88
C SER A 23 -4.68 8.15 20.98
N PHE A 24 -4.05 7.27 20.22
CA PHE A 24 -4.76 6.28 19.39
C PHE A 24 -4.68 4.90 20.04
N THR A 25 -5.71 4.09 19.83
CA THR A 25 -5.63 2.67 20.13
C THR A 25 -4.77 1.96 19.09
N GLU A 26 -4.24 0.79 19.45
CA GLU A 26 -3.48 -0.06 18.54
C GLU A 26 -4.27 -0.37 17.26
N ASP A 27 -5.59 -0.61 17.36
CA ASP A 27 -6.45 -0.89 16.20
C ASP A 27 -6.54 0.30 15.24
N ILE A 28 -6.72 1.51 15.77
CA ILE A 28 -6.73 2.74 14.97
C ILE A 28 -5.37 2.92 14.30
N ALA A 29 -4.30 2.76 15.06
CA ALA A 29 -2.94 2.96 14.59
C ALA A 29 -2.57 1.97 13.47
N ASN A 30 -2.87 0.68 13.65
CA ASN A 30 -2.66 -0.36 12.64
C ASN A 30 -3.48 -0.13 11.38
N THR A 31 -4.75 0.27 11.53
CA THR A 31 -5.64 0.54 10.38
C THR A 31 -5.11 1.69 9.53
N LEU A 32 -4.75 2.81 10.16
CA LEU A 32 -4.23 3.98 9.46
C LEU A 32 -2.87 3.69 8.81
N LEU A 33 -1.97 3.00 9.52
CA LEU A 33 -0.66 2.66 8.98
C LEU A 33 -0.77 1.69 7.81
N SER A 34 -1.73 0.76 7.84
CA SER A 34 -1.98 -0.16 6.73
C SER A 34 -2.30 0.58 5.43
N GLY A 35 -3.21 1.56 5.48
CA GLY A 35 -3.56 2.36 4.30
C GLY A 35 -2.40 3.22 3.79
N ILE A 36 -1.60 3.78 4.70
CA ILE A 36 -0.38 4.50 4.30
C ILE A 36 0.59 3.54 3.60
N LEU A 37 0.82 2.34 4.13
CA LEU A 37 1.74 1.36 3.55
C LEU A 37 1.29 0.88 2.17
N THR A 38 0.00 0.63 1.96
CA THR A 38 -0.51 0.14 0.67
C THR A 38 -0.41 1.19 -0.43
N ASP A 39 -0.82 2.43 -0.15
CA ASP A 39 -0.82 3.52 -1.15
C ASP A 39 0.61 3.97 -1.50
N THR A 40 1.56 3.82 -0.56
CA THR A 40 2.96 4.24 -0.76
C THR A 40 3.91 3.11 -1.13
N ILE A 41 3.40 1.89 -1.31
CA ILE A 41 4.20 0.67 -1.56
C ILE A 41 5.32 0.55 -0.51
N ARG A 42 4.95 0.61 0.78
CA ARG A 42 5.91 0.62 1.90
C ARG A 42 6.88 1.80 1.83
N PHE A 43 6.35 3.01 1.65
CA PHE A 43 7.12 4.25 1.61
C PHE A 43 8.14 4.33 0.45
N SER A 44 7.90 3.62 -0.65
CA SER A 44 8.81 3.57 -1.81
C SER A 44 8.32 4.36 -3.04
N THR A 45 7.10 4.88 -3.02
CA THR A 45 6.57 5.75 -4.08
C THR A 45 7.11 7.17 -3.99
N GLU A 46 7.12 7.91 -5.10
CA GLU A 46 7.49 9.34 -5.17
C GLU A 46 6.60 10.25 -4.30
N ALA A 47 5.36 9.84 -4.03
CA ALA A 47 4.44 10.56 -3.15
C ALA A 47 4.84 10.49 -1.65
N THR A 48 5.81 9.64 -1.31
CA THR A 48 6.31 9.51 0.07
C THR A 48 7.07 10.77 0.45
N SER A 49 6.52 11.53 1.39
CA SER A 49 7.13 12.77 1.89
C SER A 49 7.67 12.61 3.31
N GLY A 50 8.43 13.60 3.80
CA GLY A 50 8.81 13.66 5.21
C GLY A 50 7.62 13.66 6.15
N LYS A 51 6.48 14.23 5.72
CA LYS A 51 5.23 14.20 6.51
C LYS A 51 4.59 12.81 6.51
N THR A 52 4.63 12.09 5.40
CA THR A 52 4.19 10.69 5.33
C THR A 52 4.96 9.81 6.30
N LEU A 53 6.29 9.97 6.36
CA LEU A 53 7.15 9.26 7.32
C LEU A 53 6.87 9.67 8.78
N ALA A 54 6.61 10.95 9.03
CA ALA A 54 6.24 11.43 10.36
C ALA A 54 4.90 10.85 10.84
N SER A 55 3.90 10.74 9.96
CA SER A 55 2.64 10.05 10.26
C SER A 55 2.87 8.58 10.56
N GLY A 56 3.70 7.89 9.76
CA GLY A 56 4.08 6.50 10.03
C GLY A 56 4.76 6.33 11.39
N SER A 57 5.73 7.19 11.71
CA SER A 57 6.42 7.19 13.01
C SER A 57 5.45 7.36 14.16
N PHE A 58 4.56 8.35 14.07
CA PHE A 58 3.54 8.60 15.08
C PHE A 58 2.64 7.38 15.30
N LEU A 59 2.15 6.74 14.23
CA LEU A 59 1.28 5.56 14.36
C LEU A 59 2.01 4.37 14.98
N ILE A 60 3.31 4.19 14.70
CA ILE A 60 4.13 3.17 15.37
C ILE A 60 4.27 3.48 16.86
N GLU A 61 4.48 4.75 17.24
CA GLU A 61 4.50 5.18 18.66
C GLU A 61 3.14 4.93 19.35
N GLN A 62 2.03 4.97 18.60
CA GLN A 62 0.69 4.63 19.09
C GLN A 62 0.41 3.12 19.12
N GLY A 63 1.39 2.27 18.82
CA GLY A 63 1.29 0.81 18.95
C GLY A 63 1.10 0.06 17.63
N ALA A 64 1.12 0.73 16.48
CA ALA A 64 1.05 0.01 15.19
C ALA A 64 2.27 -0.90 14.99
N ASN A 65 2.05 -2.14 14.58
CA ASN A 65 3.11 -3.12 14.36
C ASN A 65 3.47 -3.19 12.87
N ILE A 66 4.38 -2.31 12.44
CA ILE A 66 4.81 -2.23 11.03
C ILE A 66 5.35 -3.55 10.47
N SER A 67 6.02 -4.38 11.29
CA SER A 67 6.55 -5.66 10.86
C SER A 67 5.44 -6.66 10.53
N LYS A 68 4.45 -6.76 11.42
CA LYS A 68 3.25 -7.59 11.22
C LYS A 68 2.45 -7.09 10.02
N LEU A 69 2.20 -5.79 9.93
CA LEU A 69 1.47 -5.21 8.80
C LEU A 69 2.18 -5.48 7.46
N ASN A 70 3.51 -5.35 7.42
CA ASN A 70 4.25 -5.67 6.20
C ASN A 70 4.11 -7.15 5.80
N GLN A 71 4.12 -8.05 6.78
CA GLN A 71 3.89 -9.46 6.54
C GLN A 71 2.47 -9.70 6.03
N ASP A 72 1.46 -9.17 6.70
CA ASP A 72 0.05 -9.39 6.37
C ASP A 72 -0.33 -8.78 5.01
N LEU A 73 0.17 -7.59 4.69
CA LEU A 73 -0.19 -6.85 3.48
C LEU A 73 0.58 -7.26 2.23
N PHE A 74 1.84 -7.70 2.38
CA PHE A 74 2.73 -7.91 1.24
C PHE A 74 3.28 -9.33 1.11
N THR A 75 2.91 -10.25 2.00
CA THR A 75 3.19 -11.67 1.80
C THR A 75 2.33 -12.19 0.66
N GLN A 76 2.97 -12.78 -0.34
CA GLN A 76 2.29 -13.27 -1.52
C GLN A 76 1.98 -14.78 -1.38
N PRO A 77 0.72 -15.21 -1.52
CA PRO A 77 0.39 -16.62 -1.58
C PRO A 77 1.05 -17.30 -2.78
N ARG A 78 1.42 -18.58 -2.62
CA ARG A 78 2.01 -19.39 -3.70
C ARG A 78 1.15 -19.38 -4.98
N ALA A 79 -0.17 -19.52 -4.85
CA ALA A 79 -1.07 -19.50 -6.00
C ALA A 79 -0.99 -18.19 -6.81
N VAL A 80 -0.84 -17.05 -6.12
CA VAL A 80 -0.66 -15.75 -6.79
C VAL A 80 0.70 -15.67 -7.47
N PHE A 81 1.75 -16.24 -6.87
CA PHE A 81 3.07 -16.34 -7.50
C PHE A 81 3.06 -17.20 -8.77
N GLU A 82 2.44 -18.37 -8.71
CA GLU A 82 2.31 -19.28 -9.86
C GLU A 82 1.47 -18.63 -10.97
N LEU A 83 0.38 -17.94 -10.63
CA LEU A 83 -0.41 -17.17 -11.60
C LEU A 83 0.43 -16.07 -12.24
N LYS A 84 1.22 -15.30 -11.46
CA LYS A 84 2.13 -14.28 -11.99
C LYS A 84 3.13 -14.85 -12.98
N ASN A 85 3.71 -16.03 -12.69
CA ASN A 85 4.61 -16.71 -13.61
C ASN A 85 3.90 -17.17 -14.89
N LYS A 86 2.65 -17.66 -14.78
CA LYS A 86 1.85 -18.06 -15.95
C LYS A 86 1.55 -16.85 -16.84
N ILE A 87 1.07 -15.74 -16.28
CA ILE A 87 0.69 -14.55 -17.08
C ILE A 87 1.92 -13.88 -17.72
N ALA A 88 3.08 -13.93 -17.07
CA ALA A 88 4.32 -13.36 -17.61
C ALA A 88 4.74 -13.99 -18.96
N GLN A 89 4.29 -15.22 -19.25
CA GLN A 89 4.54 -15.89 -20.53
C GLN A 89 3.76 -15.28 -21.70
N PHE A 90 2.71 -14.49 -21.41
CA PHE A 90 1.86 -13.84 -22.41
C PHE A 90 2.17 -12.34 -22.58
N VAL A 91 3.34 -11.89 -22.13
CA VAL A 91 3.77 -10.50 -22.35
C VAL A 91 3.97 -10.26 -23.84
N GLU A 92 3.26 -9.28 -24.36
CA GLU A 92 3.46 -8.72 -25.69
C GLU A 92 4.30 -7.44 -25.55
N VAL A 93 5.32 -7.29 -26.41
CA VAL A 93 6.17 -6.09 -26.45
C VAL A 93 5.97 -5.42 -27.80
N LYS A 94 5.56 -4.15 -27.77
CA LYS A 94 5.39 -3.33 -28.97
C LYS A 94 6.05 -1.98 -28.77
N GLU A 95 7.00 -1.65 -29.65
CA GLU A 95 7.84 -0.46 -29.54
C GLU A 95 8.52 -0.39 -28.16
N ALA A 96 8.20 0.62 -27.35
CA ALA A 96 8.73 0.81 -26.00
C ALA A 96 7.76 0.38 -24.89
N HIS A 97 6.70 -0.37 -25.20
CA HIS A 97 5.66 -0.76 -24.26
C HIS A 97 5.58 -2.28 -24.11
N SER A 98 5.43 -2.75 -22.87
CA SER A 98 5.09 -4.14 -22.55
C SER A 98 3.69 -4.20 -21.94
N PHE A 99 2.88 -5.17 -22.36
CA PHE A 99 1.53 -5.35 -21.85
C PHE A 99 1.11 -6.82 -21.90
N ILE A 100 0.09 -7.16 -21.11
CA ILE A 100 -0.58 -8.47 -21.14
C ILE A 100 -2.07 -8.18 -21.32
N VAL A 101 -2.70 -8.82 -22.30
CA VAL A 101 -4.16 -8.81 -22.44
C VAL A 101 -4.72 -9.99 -21.68
N MET A 102 -5.47 -9.70 -20.62
CA MET A 102 -6.12 -10.69 -19.76
C MET A 102 -7.58 -10.84 -20.16
N ASP A 103 -7.91 -11.90 -20.90
CA ASP A 103 -9.28 -12.28 -21.22
C ASP A 103 -9.58 -13.72 -20.76
N SER A 104 -10.86 -14.03 -20.60
CA SER A 104 -11.35 -15.32 -20.09
C SER A 104 -10.93 -16.51 -20.96
N GLU A 105 -10.66 -16.29 -22.25
CA GLU A 105 -10.31 -17.36 -23.20
C GLU A 105 -8.80 -17.66 -23.20
N ARG A 106 -7.96 -16.64 -22.94
CA ARG A 106 -6.50 -16.74 -22.88
C ARG A 106 -5.97 -17.25 -21.55
N ILE A 107 -6.62 -16.97 -20.42
CA ILE A 107 -6.10 -17.31 -19.08
C ILE A 107 -6.48 -18.75 -18.64
N VAL A 108 -7.58 -19.29 -19.18
CA VAL A 108 -8.14 -20.60 -18.80
C VAL A 108 -7.48 -21.77 -19.56
N LYS A 109 -6.74 -21.52 -20.65
CA LYS A 109 -5.85 -22.51 -21.27
C LYS A 109 -4.60 -22.78 -20.43
#